data_AF-A0A850PVG3-F1
#
_entry.id   AF-A0A850PVG3-F1
#
_cell.length_a   1.000
_cell.length_b   1.000
_cell.length_c   1.000
_cell.angle_alpha   90.00
_cell.angle_beta   90.00
_cell.angle_gamma   90.00
#
_symmetry.space_group_name_H-M   'P 1'
#
loop_
_entity.id
_entity.type
_entity.pdbx_description
1 polymer ?
#
loop_
_entity_poly.entity_id
_entity_poly.type
_entity_poly.pdbx_seq_one_letter_code
_entity_poly.pdbx_strand_id
1 'polypeptide(L)'
;MNEKPKTNSSNGRNRNNNFQFRRPNSIRVIHKEGTPKIGVPSVSSPQPQRKPNLNRNPNQNQNQNKISRGSYQYGNSKGGKKSFIKTPPPPKESNTFVKKNKTNLIPPILPGVIRIIPLGGVEEIGKNMTAIEIGNDIIVIDAGMQFKTEDTPGIDYIIPNTTYLEERKDKIRAMLVTHGHLDHIGGIPLVMNRIGNPPLYSRNLSILVMKKRQEEFPHLPALKTNVVEKDSVIYAGDLRIRFFGVTHTMPDSMGIVIETPYGSIVTPGDYKLDQIDGVVSDEEEKEYAFFDKEKVLLLLTDSTNIENEGYSLPEVRVHEGLDKVIRQGTGRIIISAFASSITRLMKIVEIAESLGKKVVLDGRSLKNNMEICEQAGIFKPKKGTIVNIEDIDKYPPNKILIMMTGAQGEEFAALGRAANKTHKKFAIKPGDTIILSSSIVPGNEIAVQHLKDNLTRHGVRLISYRTSEEYIHATGHGNQEDIKWLHRKTHPKFFIPIHGWHSMLVKHKEVAMSLGMSMDNIIVPDNGSIIEIVDNGSKMILRKEKAPSGPMMVDGFSIGDEQDVVIRDRQTT
;
A
#
# COMPACT_ATOMS: atom_id res chain seq x y z
N MET A 1 -30.07 55.48 -17.94
CA MET A 1 -31.51 55.72 -17.75
C MET A 1 -32.11 54.42 -17.24
N ASN A 2 -32.24 54.27 -15.92
CA ASN A 2 -33.49 54.48 -15.16
C ASN A 2 -34.53 53.43 -15.57
N GLU A 3 -34.99 52.48 -14.74
CA GLU A 3 -35.38 52.55 -13.33
C GLU A 3 -35.54 51.12 -12.72
N LYS A 4 -35.14 50.96 -11.45
CA LYS A 4 -35.87 50.20 -10.42
C LYS A 4 -36.78 51.21 -9.67
N PRO A 5 -37.63 50.88 -8.65
CA PRO A 5 -38.11 49.58 -8.11
C PRO A 5 -39.63 49.58 -7.79
N LYS A 6 -40.20 48.47 -7.29
CA LYS A 6 -41.18 48.54 -6.19
C LYS A 6 -40.97 47.42 -5.16
N THR A 7 -40.84 47.90 -3.93
CA THR A 7 -40.77 47.21 -2.65
C THR A 7 -42.16 46.77 -2.16
N ASN A 8 -42.24 45.70 -1.39
CA ASN A 8 -43.05 45.70 -0.17
C ASN A 8 -42.50 44.69 0.87
N SER A 9 -42.19 45.27 2.04
CA SER A 9 -42.09 44.68 3.38
C SER A 9 -43.41 43.99 3.78
N SER A 10 -43.61 43.22 4.85
CA SER A 10 -42.85 42.70 5.99
C SER A 10 -43.85 41.78 6.70
N ASN A 11 -43.41 40.66 7.28
CA ASN A 11 -43.71 40.31 8.68
C ASN A 11 -43.12 38.95 9.04
N GLY A 12 -42.25 38.99 10.05
CA GLY A 12 -41.59 37.83 10.60
C GLY A 12 -42.53 36.95 11.42
N ARG A 13 -42.14 35.68 11.52
CA ARG A 13 -42.40 34.84 12.68
C ARG A 13 -41.14 34.04 12.99
N ASN A 14 -40.54 34.39 14.12
CA ASN A 14 -39.57 33.59 14.87
C ASN A 14 -40.10 32.16 15.05
N ARG A 15 -39.29 31.16 14.68
CA ARG A 15 -39.28 29.86 15.35
C ARG A 15 -37.84 29.39 15.53
N ASN A 16 -37.35 29.55 16.75
CA ASN A 16 -36.27 28.77 17.32
C ASN A 16 -36.57 27.29 17.13
N ASN A 17 -35.70 26.56 16.43
CA ASN A 17 -35.62 25.12 16.54
C ASN A 17 -34.21 24.73 16.98
N ASN A 18 -34.07 24.58 18.30
CA ASN A 18 -33.02 23.80 18.93
C ASN A 18 -33.10 22.36 18.39
N PHE A 19 -32.10 21.92 17.62
CA PHE A 19 -31.93 20.51 17.32
C PHE A 19 -31.15 19.85 18.46
N GLN A 20 -31.87 19.19 19.37
CA GLN A 20 -31.31 18.24 20.32
C GLN A 20 -30.99 16.93 19.57
N PHE A 21 -29.71 16.58 19.51
CA PHE A 21 -29.26 15.26 19.02
C PHE A 21 -29.53 14.19 20.10
N ARG A 22 -30.41 13.24 19.78
CA ARG A 22 -30.53 11.97 20.53
C ARG A 22 -29.59 10.93 19.91
N ARG A 23 -28.81 10.26 20.76
CA ARG A 23 -27.96 9.11 20.39
C ARG A 23 -28.80 7.95 19.86
N PRO A 24 -28.27 7.20 18.87
CA PRO A 24 -28.37 5.74 18.94
C PRO A 24 -27.02 5.05 18.73
N ASN A 25 -26.73 4.08 19.61
CA ASN A 25 -25.75 3.03 19.38
C ASN A 25 -26.25 2.12 18.24
N SER A 26 -25.52 2.07 17.12
CA SER A 26 -25.31 0.93 16.20
C SER A 26 -25.03 1.45 14.78
N ILE A 27 -23.85 1.13 14.24
CA ILE A 27 -23.41 1.48 12.88
C ILE A 27 -24.27 0.72 11.86
N ARG A 28 -24.82 1.41 10.84
CA ARG A 28 -25.54 0.82 9.70
C ARG A 28 -24.79 1.10 8.41
N VAL A 29 -24.40 0.05 7.69
CA VAL A 29 -24.07 0.11 6.26
C VAL A 29 -25.39 0.12 5.50
N ILE A 30 -25.62 1.12 4.64
CA ILE A 30 -26.83 1.21 3.81
C ILE A 30 -26.45 0.81 2.39
N HIS A 31 -26.84 -0.41 1.97
CA HIS A 31 -26.80 -0.82 0.56
C HIS A 31 -28.13 -0.45 -0.12
N LYS A 32 -28.09 0.08 -1.35
CA LYS A 32 -29.27 0.12 -2.22
C LYS A 32 -29.52 -1.29 -2.75
N GLU A 33 -30.62 -1.92 -2.35
CA GLU A 33 -30.97 -3.29 -2.77
C GLU A 33 -31.45 -3.37 -4.23
N GLY A 34 -30.94 -4.37 -4.95
CA GLY A 34 -31.51 -4.84 -6.21
C GLY A 34 -30.69 -5.93 -6.88
N THR A 35 -30.90 -7.22 -6.52
CA THR A 35 -30.88 -8.43 -7.39
C THR A 35 -30.89 -9.76 -6.58
N PRO A 36 -31.32 -10.91 -7.18
CA PRO A 36 -31.97 -12.02 -6.45
C PRO A 36 -31.03 -13.13 -5.95
N LYS A 37 -31.49 -13.85 -4.91
CA LYS A 37 -30.81 -14.95 -4.21
C LYS A 37 -30.79 -16.25 -5.03
N ILE A 38 -29.62 -16.89 -5.10
CA ILE A 38 -29.45 -18.30 -5.51
C ILE A 38 -28.92 -19.08 -4.29
N GLY A 39 -29.64 -20.13 -3.88
CA GLY A 39 -29.30 -20.97 -2.72
C GLY A 39 -28.29 -22.07 -3.06
N VAL A 40 -27.50 -22.47 -2.05
CA VAL A 40 -26.59 -23.63 -2.09
C VAL A 40 -26.90 -24.53 -0.89
N PRO A 41 -26.96 -25.88 -1.04
CA PRO A 41 -27.28 -26.78 0.06
C PRO A 41 -26.06 -27.20 0.89
N SER A 42 -26.31 -27.50 2.17
CA SER A 42 -25.34 -27.88 3.21
C SER A 42 -24.84 -29.32 3.08
N VAL A 43 -23.54 -29.54 3.30
CA VAL A 43 -22.95 -30.88 3.50
C VAL A 43 -22.16 -30.93 4.82
N SER A 44 -22.42 -31.97 5.60
CA SER A 44 -21.91 -32.30 6.93
C SER A 44 -20.50 -32.90 6.93
N SER A 45 -19.69 -32.55 7.92
CA SER A 45 -18.34 -33.13 8.18
C SER A 45 -18.35 -34.18 9.30
N PRO A 46 -17.59 -35.28 9.22
CA PRO A 46 -17.33 -36.16 10.37
C PRO A 46 -15.96 -35.92 11.01
N GLN A 47 -15.92 -36.01 12.35
CA GLN A 47 -14.73 -36.01 13.21
C GLN A 47 -13.92 -37.32 13.10
N PRO A 48 -12.65 -37.34 13.56
CA PRO A 48 -12.07 -38.56 14.11
C PRO A 48 -11.46 -38.43 15.52
N GLN A 49 -11.54 -39.56 16.21
CA GLN A 49 -11.26 -39.85 17.62
C GLN A 49 -9.76 -40.04 17.95
N ARG A 50 -9.47 -40.07 19.26
CA ARG A 50 -8.14 -40.14 19.90
C ARG A 50 -7.73 -41.55 20.36
N LYS A 51 -6.41 -41.80 20.27
CA LYS A 51 -5.49 -42.60 21.15
C LYS A 51 -5.48 -44.15 21.02
N PRO A 52 -4.44 -44.90 21.53
CA PRO A 52 -3.20 -44.49 22.24
C PRO A 52 -1.85 -45.19 21.82
N ASN A 53 -0.77 -44.71 22.46
CA ASN A 53 0.64 -45.17 22.56
C ASN A 53 0.95 -46.68 22.62
N LEU A 54 2.15 -47.04 22.14
CA LEU A 54 3.01 -48.09 22.74
C LEU A 54 4.51 -47.85 22.45
N ASN A 55 5.31 -47.98 23.52
CA ASN A 55 6.78 -47.94 23.59
C ASN A 55 7.39 -49.30 23.18
N ARG A 56 8.58 -49.31 22.55
CA ARG A 56 9.80 -50.08 22.97
C ARG A 56 10.91 -50.10 21.89
N ASN A 57 12.11 -49.69 22.31
CA ASN A 57 13.44 -50.01 21.74
C ASN A 57 13.86 -51.44 22.18
N PRO A 58 14.94 -52.11 21.68
CA PRO A 58 16.30 -51.55 21.48
C PRO A 58 17.23 -52.18 20.39
N ASN A 59 18.49 -51.66 20.37
CA ASN A 59 19.77 -52.24 19.88
C ASN A 59 20.10 -52.19 18.36
N GLN A 60 21.34 -51.97 17.89
CA GLN A 60 22.63 -51.43 18.38
C GLN A 60 23.61 -51.43 17.18
N ASN A 61 24.75 -50.72 17.33
CA ASN A 61 26.01 -50.77 16.53
C ASN A 61 26.03 -50.13 15.13
N GLN A 62 27.13 -49.56 14.62
CA GLN A 62 28.41 -49.00 15.11
C GLN A 62 29.06 -48.34 13.86
N ASN A 63 29.60 -47.12 13.95
CA ASN A 63 31.03 -46.83 13.75
C ASN A 63 31.36 -45.33 13.65
N GLN A 64 32.55 -45.02 14.18
CA GLN A 64 33.12 -43.71 14.48
C GLN A 64 33.94 -43.12 13.31
N ASN A 65 34.10 -41.79 13.28
CA ASN A 65 35.43 -41.17 13.36
C ASN A 65 35.37 -39.68 13.74
N LYS A 66 36.27 -39.30 14.67
CA LYS A 66 36.54 -37.96 15.22
C LYS A 66 37.47 -37.14 14.31
N ILE A 67 37.59 -35.82 14.54
CA ILE A 67 38.83 -35.10 14.91
C ILE A 67 38.55 -33.62 15.30
N SER A 68 39.03 -33.28 16.52
CA SER A 68 39.68 -32.06 17.05
C SER A 68 39.18 -30.63 16.77
N ARG A 69 39.06 -29.81 17.86
CA ARG A 69 39.71 -28.49 17.97
C ARG A 69 39.91 -28.03 19.43
N GLY A 70 41.19 -27.98 19.84
CA GLY A 70 41.92 -26.87 20.48
C GLY A 70 41.34 -26.08 21.66
N SER A 71 41.99 -26.24 22.82
CA SER A 71 41.98 -25.40 24.02
C SER A 71 43.09 -24.34 24.00
N TYR A 72 42.88 -23.18 24.64
CA TYR A 72 43.96 -22.36 25.21
C TYR A 72 43.62 -21.92 26.64
N GLN A 73 44.66 -21.91 27.47
CA GLN A 73 44.65 -21.89 28.92
C GLN A 73 45.61 -20.79 29.39
N TYR A 74 45.26 -20.03 30.43
CA TYR A 74 46.13 -19.29 31.36
C TYR A 74 45.24 -18.95 32.57
N GLY A 75 45.61 -18.99 33.85
CA GLY A 75 46.84 -19.23 34.59
C GLY A 75 46.55 -18.74 36.02
N ASN A 76 46.76 -19.57 37.03
CA ASN A 76 46.42 -19.30 38.44
C ASN A 76 47.44 -18.39 39.14
N SER A 77 46.99 -17.48 40.00
CA SER A 77 47.78 -17.03 41.16
C SER A 77 46.88 -16.74 42.38
N LYS A 78 47.43 -17.06 43.56
CA LYS A 78 46.75 -17.16 44.87
C LYS A 78 46.78 -15.83 45.64
N GLY A 79 45.73 -15.61 46.43
CA GLY A 79 45.86 -15.27 47.87
C GLY A 79 45.75 -13.79 48.27
N GLY A 80 44.68 -13.46 48.99
CA GLY A 80 44.58 -12.24 49.80
C GLY A 80 43.22 -12.09 50.50
N LYS A 81 43.17 -12.40 51.81
CA LYS A 81 42.04 -12.08 52.70
C LYS A 81 41.93 -10.56 52.89
N LYS A 82 40.72 -9.97 52.79
CA LYS A 82 40.32 -8.80 53.59
C LYS A 82 38.80 -8.71 53.79
N SER A 83 38.49 -8.39 55.03
CA SER A 83 37.25 -8.12 55.78
C SER A 83 35.97 -7.65 55.05
N PHE A 84 34.85 -8.19 55.54
CA PHE A 84 33.48 -7.72 55.38
C PHE A 84 33.26 -6.27 55.85
N ILE A 85 32.64 -5.45 55.01
CA ILE A 85 31.85 -4.28 55.42
C ILE A 85 30.44 -4.50 54.84
N LYS A 86 29.43 -4.63 55.72
CA LYS A 86 28.02 -4.65 55.34
C LYS A 86 27.56 -3.21 55.06
N THR A 87 27.28 -2.89 53.80
CA THR A 87 26.46 -1.73 53.43
C THR A 87 24.99 -2.17 53.34
N PRO A 88 24.02 -1.33 53.78
CA PRO A 88 22.60 -1.64 53.67
C PRO A 88 22.16 -1.64 52.19
N PRO A 89 21.12 -2.38 51.81
CA PRO A 89 20.60 -2.31 50.45
C PRO A 89 20.05 -0.89 50.19
N PRO A 90 20.25 -0.32 49.00
CA PRO A 90 19.66 0.97 48.65
C PRO A 90 18.12 0.83 48.63
N PRO A 91 17.38 1.92 48.91
CA PRO A 91 15.93 1.86 48.95
C PRO A 91 15.41 1.45 47.56
N LYS A 92 14.37 0.62 47.54
CA LYS A 92 13.61 0.32 46.32
C LYS A 92 12.95 1.62 45.85
N GLU A 93 13.64 2.38 45.00
CA GLU A 93 12.99 3.40 44.20
C GLU A 93 12.01 2.70 43.26
N SER A 94 10.72 2.86 43.54
CA SER A 94 9.67 2.62 42.57
C SER A 94 9.88 3.61 41.42
N ASN A 95 10.66 3.22 40.43
CA ASN A 95 10.72 3.90 39.14
C ASN A 95 9.39 3.69 38.42
N THR A 96 8.35 4.38 38.87
CA THR A 96 7.27 4.79 37.99
C THR A 96 7.84 5.84 37.04
N PHE A 97 8.52 5.37 35.99
CA PHE A 97 8.72 6.17 34.79
C PHE A 97 7.34 6.49 34.26
N VAL A 98 6.80 7.65 34.63
CA VAL A 98 5.70 8.27 33.92
C VAL A 98 6.21 8.46 32.51
N LYS A 99 5.73 7.65 31.54
CA LYS A 99 5.98 7.87 30.12
C LYS A 99 5.57 9.33 29.85
N LYS A 100 6.53 10.23 29.66
CA LYS A 100 6.25 11.57 29.15
C LYS A 100 5.61 11.36 27.78
N ASN A 101 4.35 11.73 27.63
CA ASN A 101 3.68 11.75 26.32
C ASN A 101 4.55 12.57 25.36
N LYS A 102 4.98 11.94 24.27
CA LYS A 102 5.89 12.55 23.29
C LYS A 102 5.16 13.65 22.50
N THR A 103 3.83 13.74 22.58
CA THR A 103 3.02 14.78 21.91
C THR A 103 2.51 15.91 22.80
N ASN A 104 2.99 16.05 24.04
CA ASN A 104 2.49 17.07 24.99
C ASN A 104 2.64 18.53 24.51
N LEU A 105 3.52 18.79 23.54
CA LEU A 105 3.70 20.13 22.96
C LEU A 105 2.65 20.46 21.87
N ILE A 106 1.89 19.48 21.41
CA ILE A 106 0.87 19.68 20.36
C ILE A 106 -0.43 20.16 21.01
N PRO A 107 -0.93 21.37 20.67
CA PRO A 107 -2.15 21.88 21.26
C PRO A 107 -3.37 21.01 20.88
N PRO A 108 -4.39 20.94 21.73
CA PRO A 108 -5.66 20.31 21.36
C PRO A 108 -6.27 21.03 20.16
N ILE A 109 -6.99 20.29 19.32
CA ILE A 109 -7.71 20.89 18.19
C ILE A 109 -8.86 21.77 18.71
N LEU A 110 -9.01 22.97 18.14
CA LEU A 110 -10.10 23.88 18.49
C LEU A 110 -11.38 23.52 17.72
N PRO A 111 -12.58 23.89 18.24
CA PRO A 111 -13.83 23.73 17.50
C PRO A 111 -13.76 24.42 16.14
N GLY A 112 -14.24 23.72 15.10
CA GLY A 112 -14.25 24.24 13.73
C GLY A 112 -12.90 24.18 12.99
N VAL A 113 -11.86 23.64 13.62
CA VAL A 113 -10.57 23.35 12.97
C VAL A 113 -10.55 21.92 12.41
N ILE A 114 -9.97 21.76 11.23
CA ILE A 114 -9.64 20.46 10.63
C ILE A 114 -8.13 20.34 10.64
N ARG A 115 -7.59 19.28 11.24
CA ARG A 115 -6.15 19.04 11.30
C ARG A 115 -5.76 17.85 10.42
N ILE A 116 -4.76 18.04 9.57
CA ILE A 116 -4.22 17.06 8.64
C ILE A 116 -2.76 16.80 9.02
N ILE A 117 -2.41 15.52 9.16
CA ILE A 117 -1.08 15.08 9.61
C ILE A 117 -0.62 13.92 8.72
N PRO A 118 0.22 14.17 7.71
CA PRO A 118 0.95 13.12 7.02
C PRO A 118 1.94 12.46 8.00
N LEU A 119 1.73 11.18 8.32
CA LEU A 119 2.59 10.39 9.21
C LEU A 119 3.61 9.53 8.42
N GLY A 120 3.43 9.44 7.11
CA GLY A 120 4.30 8.78 6.15
C GLY A 120 3.81 9.04 4.72
N GLY A 121 4.69 8.89 3.74
CA GLY A 121 4.36 9.09 2.31
C GLY A 121 4.54 10.52 1.79
N VAL A 122 5.13 11.43 2.57
CA VAL A 122 5.56 12.74 2.09
C VAL A 122 7.06 12.90 2.29
N GLU A 123 7.75 13.44 1.29
CA GLU A 123 9.21 13.41 1.14
C GLU A 123 9.80 12.02 0.89
N GLU A 124 8.98 11.11 0.36
CA GLU A 124 9.35 9.73 0.05
C GLU A 124 8.31 9.05 -0.84
N ILE A 125 8.67 7.88 -1.38
CA ILE A 125 7.74 6.93 -2.00
C ILE A 125 7.68 5.71 -1.09
N GLY A 126 6.51 5.42 -0.53
CA GLY A 126 6.31 4.35 0.43
C GLY A 126 5.72 4.81 1.76
N LYS A 127 5.33 3.83 2.58
CA LYS A 127 4.80 4.03 3.95
C LYS A 127 3.72 5.12 4.05
N ASN A 128 2.79 5.17 3.10
CA ASN A 128 1.72 6.15 3.10
C ASN A 128 0.83 6.01 4.34
N MET A 129 0.62 7.13 5.04
CA MET A 129 -0.35 7.23 6.13
C MET A 129 -0.67 8.70 6.39
N THR A 130 -1.95 9.05 6.36
CA THR A 130 -2.42 10.40 6.72
C THR A 130 -3.50 10.32 7.79
N ALA A 131 -3.38 11.13 8.83
CA ALA A 131 -4.42 11.31 9.85
C ALA A 131 -5.18 12.62 9.61
N ILE A 132 -6.51 12.56 9.72
CA ILE A 132 -7.42 13.71 9.67
C ILE A 132 -8.17 13.76 10.99
N GLU A 133 -7.92 14.80 11.79
CA GLU A 133 -8.57 15.03 13.08
C GLU A 133 -9.57 16.19 12.96
N ILE A 134 -10.83 15.93 13.35
CA ILE A 134 -11.92 16.91 13.35
C ILE A 134 -12.68 16.75 14.67
N GLY A 135 -12.62 17.78 15.52
CA GLY A 135 -13.24 17.71 16.84
C GLY A 135 -12.68 16.58 17.70
N ASN A 136 -13.50 15.56 17.98
CA ASN A 136 -13.09 14.40 18.79
C ASN A 136 -12.88 13.11 17.97
N ASP A 137 -12.89 13.23 16.64
CA ASP A 137 -12.83 12.09 15.73
C ASP A 137 -11.56 12.17 14.88
N ILE A 138 -10.86 11.03 14.77
CA ILE A 138 -9.71 10.85 13.89
C ILE A 138 -10.04 9.79 12.86
N ILE A 139 -9.81 10.14 11.58
CA ILE A 139 -9.80 9.21 10.46
C ILE A 139 -8.35 8.99 10.04
N VAL A 140 -7.96 7.74 9.87
CA VAL A 140 -6.65 7.37 9.34
C VAL A 140 -6.84 6.84 7.93
N ILE A 141 -6.04 7.32 6.98
CA ILE A 141 -6.03 6.89 5.59
C ILE A 141 -4.71 6.17 5.33
N ASP A 142 -4.82 4.90 4.94
CA ASP A 142 -3.71 3.97 4.66
C ASP A 142 -2.75 3.74 5.84
N ALA A 143 -1.98 2.66 5.75
CA ALA A 143 -0.86 2.34 6.62
C ALA A 143 0.16 1.47 5.88
N GLY A 144 0.97 2.12 5.08
CA GLY A 144 1.97 1.48 4.23
C GLY A 144 3.18 0.89 4.94
N MET A 145 4.05 0.29 4.15
CA MET A 145 5.45 0.05 4.48
C MET A 145 6.37 0.64 3.41
N GLN A 146 7.64 0.80 3.74
CA GLN A 146 8.71 1.07 2.79
C GLN A 146 9.73 -0.07 2.91
N PHE A 147 10.23 -0.55 1.77
CA PHE A 147 11.30 -1.54 1.75
C PHE A 147 12.62 -0.91 2.21
N LYS A 148 13.53 -1.76 2.71
CA LYS A 148 14.87 -1.33 3.13
C LYS A 148 15.60 -0.58 2.01
N THR A 149 16.37 0.42 2.39
CA THR A 149 17.38 1.09 1.56
C THR A 149 18.77 0.59 1.94
N GLU A 150 19.80 0.94 1.16
CA GLU A 150 21.20 0.64 1.49
C GLU A 150 21.60 1.15 2.89
N ASP A 151 20.98 2.23 3.35
CA ASP A 151 21.23 2.84 4.66
C ASP A 151 20.66 2.07 5.85
N THR A 152 19.85 1.02 5.62
CA THR A 152 19.16 0.25 6.67
C THR A 152 19.52 -1.25 6.66
N PRO A 153 20.80 -1.62 6.84
CA PRO A 153 21.23 -3.01 6.81
C PRO A 153 20.55 -3.85 7.91
N GLY A 154 19.99 -4.99 7.50
CA GLY A 154 19.32 -5.95 8.38
C GLY A 154 17.93 -5.54 8.88
N ILE A 155 17.34 -4.46 8.34
CA ILE A 155 15.92 -4.13 8.53
C ILE A 155 15.10 -4.82 7.43
N ASP A 156 13.94 -5.36 7.80
CA ASP A 156 13.03 -5.99 6.83
C ASP A 156 12.21 -4.92 6.08
N TYR A 157 11.60 -3.99 6.83
CA TYR A 157 10.82 -2.87 6.31
C TYR A 157 10.62 -1.77 7.36
N ILE A 158 10.25 -0.58 6.89
CA ILE A 158 9.97 0.62 7.68
C ILE A 158 8.46 0.90 7.63
N ILE A 159 7.86 1.30 8.76
CA ILE A 159 6.45 1.69 8.86
C ILE A 159 6.29 3.13 9.37
N PRO A 160 5.11 3.76 9.21
CA PRO A 160 4.84 5.11 9.70
C PRO A 160 4.97 5.24 11.22
N ASN A 161 5.37 6.43 11.68
CA ASN A 161 5.41 6.71 13.11
C ASN A 161 3.99 6.93 13.67
N THR A 162 3.52 5.98 14.47
CA THR A 162 2.13 5.99 14.99
C THR A 162 1.98 6.67 16.35
N THR A 163 3.04 7.24 16.92
CA THR A 163 3.03 7.81 18.29
C THR A 163 1.90 8.82 18.50
N TYR A 164 1.61 9.66 17.50
CA TYR A 164 0.50 10.62 17.56
C TYR A 164 -0.86 9.96 17.79
N LEU A 165 -1.09 8.86 17.07
CA LEU A 165 -2.33 8.08 17.10
C LEU A 165 -2.41 7.21 18.36
N GLU A 166 -1.28 6.67 18.83
CA GLU A 166 -1.22 5.85 20.04
C GLU A 166 -1.60 6.60 21.31
N GLU A 167 -1.33 7.90 21.37
CA GLU A 167 -1.74 8.75 22.48
C GLU A 167 -3.20 9.21 22.36
N ARG A 168 -3.90 8.87 21.26
CA ARG A 168 -5.28 9.30 20.92
C ARG A 168 -6.15 8.16 20.39
N LYS A 169 -5.88 6.90 20.78
CA LYS A 169 -6.55 5.70 20.21
C LYS A 169 -8.07 5.76 20.33
N ASP A 170 -8.57 6.34 21.42
CA ASP A 170 -9.99 6.48 21.73
C ASP A 170 -10.74 7.44 20.79
N LYS A 171 -10.01 8.31 20.08
CA LYS A 171 -10.56 9.21 19.07
C LYS A 171 -10.62 8.60 17.67
N ILE A 172 -9.91 7.50 17.42
CA ILE A 172 -9.81 6.92 16.08
C ILE A 172 -11.12 6.20 15.75
N ARG A 173 -11.82 6.69 14.73
CA ARG A 173 -13.14 6.17 14.32
C ARG A 173 -13.06 5.17 13.18
N ALA A 174 -12.11 5.36 12.27
CA ALA A 174 -11.93 4.47 11.13
C ALA A 174 -10.49 4.48 10.60
N MET A 175 -10.07 3.33 10.10
CA MET A 175 -8.96 3.17 9.16
C MET A 175 -9.57 2.98 7.77
N LEU A 176 -9.32 3.89 6.83
CA LEU A 176 -9.75 3.81 5.45
C LEU A 176 -8.56 3.41 4.58
N VAL A 177 -8.72 2.41 3.74
CA VAL A 177 -7.62 1.93 2.88
C VAL A 177 -7.99 2.14 1.42
N THR A 178 -7.19 2.89 0.68
CA THR A 178 -7.44 3.27 -0.72
C THR A 178 -7.31 2.07 -1.66
N HIS A 179 -6.24 1.28 -1.52
CA HIS A 179 -5.97 0.12 -2.37
C HIS A 179 -4.96 -0.87 -1.74
N GLY A 180 -4.74 -2.00 -2.39
CA GLY A 180 -3.99 -3.15 -1.85
C GLY A 180 -2.47 -3.17 -2.05
N HIS A 181 -1.81 -2.06 -2.43
CA HIS A 181 -0.35 -2.06 -2.54
C HIS A 181 0.36 -1.98 -1.18
N LEU A 182 1.57 -2.52 -1.09
CA LEU A 182 2.29 -2.67 0.18
C LEU A 182 2.71 -1.33 0.80
N ASP A 183 2.95 -0.32 -0.01
CA ASP A 183 3.13 1.07 0.41
C ASP A 183 1.85 1.75 0.91
N HIS A 184 0.69 1.09 0.86
CA HIS A 184 -0.57 1.55 1.46
C HIS A 184 -1.10 0.61 2.54
N ILE A 185 -0.80 -0.69 2.47
CA ILE A 185 -1.32 -1.69 3.43
C ILE A 185 -0.26 -2.47 4.19
N GLY A 186 1.01 -2.34 3.82
CA GLY A 186 2.06 -3.23 4.31
C GLY A 186 2.28 -3.14 5.82
N GLY A 187 2.05 -1.97 6.40
CA GLY A 187 2.15 -1.70 7.83
C GLY A 187 0.89 -2.05 8.61
N ILE A 188 -0.25 -2.33 7.96
CA ILE A 188 -1.57 -2.52 8.60
C ILE A 188 -1.52 -3.50 9.78
N PRO A 189 -0.96 -4.72 9.69
CA PRO A 189 -0.98 -5.66 10.82
C PRO A 189 -0.35 -5.09 12.09
N LEU A 190 0.78 -4.39 11.95
CA LEU A 190 1.52 -3.81 13.07
C LEU A 190 0.87 -2.52 13.56
N VAL A 191 0.54 -1.62 12.64
CA VAL A 191 -0.09 -0.32 12.93
C VAL A 191 -1.42 -0.51 13.64
N MET A 192 -2.30 -1.40 13.15
CA MET A 192 -3.63 -1.60 13.72
C MET A 192 -3.54 -2.08 15.16
N ASN A 193 -2.60 -2.96 15.49
CA ASN A 193 -2.36 -3.37 16.88
C ASN A 193 -1.93 -2.18 17.75
N ARG A 194 -1.05 -1.32 17.24
CA ARG A 194 -0.56 -0.14 17.97
C ARG A 194 -1.67 0.87 18.22
N ILE A 195 -2.52 1.16 17.23
CA ILE A 195 -3.52 2.24 17.34
C ILE A 195 -4.88 1.79 17.94
N GLY A 196 -4.98 0.56 18.45
CA GLY A 196 -6.20 0.08 19.14
C GLY A 196 -7.20 -0.67 18.24
N ASN A 197 -6.79 -1.03 17.02
CA ASN A 197 -7.55 -1.81 16.05
C ASN A 197 -8.98 -1.24 15.80
N PRO A 198 -9.07 0.00 15.27
CA PRO A 198 -10.33 0.62 14.89
C PRO A 198 -11.02 -0.18 13.75
N PRO A 199 -12.30 0.07 13.47
CA PRO A 199 -12.94 -0.44 12.26
C PRO A 199 -12.16 -0.05 11.00
N LEU A 200 -11.88 -1.01 10.14
CA LEU A 200 -11.16 -0.83 8.89
C LEU A 200 -12.15 -0.93 7.72
N TYR A 201 -12.06 -0.03 6.74
CA TYR A 201 -12.91 0.00 5.55
C TYR A 201 -12.07 0.00 4.28
N SER A 202 -12.38 -0.92 3.36
CA SER A 202 -11.81 -0.93 2.01
C SER A 202 -12.65 -1.78 1.08
N ARG A 203 -12.28 -1.84 -0.19
CA ARG A 203 -12.89 -2.77 -1.16
C ARG A 203 -12.41 -4.19 -0.94
N ASN A 204 -13.12 -5.15 -1.53
CA ASN A 204 -12.95 -6.57 -1.24
C ASN A 204 -11.54 -7.08 -1.52
N LEU A 205 -10.96 -6.74 -2.68
CA LEU A 205 -9.62 -7.22 -3.04
C LEU A 205 -8.57 -6.76 -2.02
N SER A 206 -8.54 -5.46 -1.69
CA SER A 206 -7.63 -4.89 -0.68
C SER A 206 -7.77 -5.58 0.68
N ILE A 207 -9.00 -5.88 1.11
CA ILE A 207 -9.25 -6.62 2.36
C ILE A 207 -8.66 -8.03 2.32
N LEU A 208 -8.80 -8.75 1.20
CA LEU A 208 -8.24 -10.09 1.06
C LEU A 208 -6.71 -10.06 1.06
N VAL A 209 -6.09 -9.07 0.41
CA VAL A 209 -4.63 -8.87 0.47
C VAL A 209 -4.17 -8.56 1.90
N MET A 210 -4.86 -7.67 2.62
CA MET A 210 -4.57 -7.38 4.02
C MET A 210 -4.73 -8.60 4.93
N LYS A 211 -5.78 -9.41 4.73
CA LYS A 211 -5.97 -10.67 5.46
C LYS A 211 -4.85 -11.66 5.19
N LYS A 212 -4.40 -11.77 3.93
CA LYS A 212 -3.25 -12.62 3.58
C LYS A 212 -1.98 -12.15 4.28
N ARG A 213 -1.73 -10.84 4.28
CA ARG A 213 -0.60 -10.23 4.99
C ARG A 213 -0.69 -10.48 6.50
N GLN A 214 -1.89 -10.43 7.08
CA GLN A 214 -2.14 -10.69 8.51
C GLN A 214 -1.80 -12.13 8.92
N GLU A 215 -1.83 -13.11 8.00
CA GLU A 215 -1.42 -14.51 8.29
C GLU A 215 0.04 -14.62 8.74
N GLU A 216 0.89 -13.66 8.37
CA GLU A 216 2.29 -13.59 8.83
C GLU A 216 2.41 -13.14 10.30
N PHE A 217 1.33 -12.58 10.87
CA PHE A 217 1.25 -12.12 12.25
C PHE A 217 0.09 -12.78 13.02
N PRO A 218 0.10 -14.11 13.18
CA PRO A 218 -1.01 -14.84 13.81
C PRO A 218 -1.18 -14.54 15.30
N HIS A 219 -0.20 -13.90 15.93
CA HIS A 219 -0.22 -13.51 17.33
C HIS A 219 -0.89 -12.14 17.57
N LEU A 220 -1.18 -11.39 16.51
CA LEU A 220 -1.86 -10.08 16.61
C LEU A 220 -3.38 -10.25 16.49
N PRO A 221 -4.17 -9.31 17.06
CA PRO A 221 -5.62 -9.33 16.92
C PRO A 221 -6.06 -9.31 15.46
N ALA A 222 -7.13 -10.04 15.14
CA ALA A 222 -7.71 -10.01 13.81
C ALA A 222 -8.20 -8.59 13.43
N LEU A 223 -8.01 -8.23 12.17
CA LEU A 223 -8.45 -6.95 11.61
C LEU A 223 -10.00 -6.87 11.62
N LYS A 224 -10.55 -5.75 12.09
CA LYS A 224 -12.00 -5.48 12.04
C LYS A 224 -12.40 -4.90 10.69
N THR A 225 -12.32 -5.74 9.65
CA THR A 225 -12.53 -5.32 8.25
C THR A 225 -14.00 -5.19 7.87
N ASN A 226 -14.36 -4.15 7.13
CA ASN A 226 -15.68 -3.89 6.56
C ASN A 226 -15.50 -3.60 5.07
N VAL A 227 -16.20 -4.36 4.22
CA VAL A 227 -16.17 -4.12 2.77
C VAL A 227 -17.05 -2.92 2.44
N VAL A 228 -16.52 -1.99 1.65
CA VAL A 228 -17.26 -0.88 1.05
C VAL A 228 -17.14 -0.94 -0.46
N GLU A 229 -18.10 -0.35 -1.17
CA GLU A 229 -18.07 -0.16 -2.62
C GLU A 229 -18.05 1.33 -2.95
N LYS A 230 -17.81 1.65 -4.23
CA LYS A 230 -17.65 3.03 -4.72
C LYS A 230 -18.85 3.95 -4.48
N ASP A 231 -20.04 3.43 -4.23
CA ASP A 231 -21.25 4.21 -3.92
C ASP A 231 -21.65 4.13 -2.43
N SER A 232 -20.84 3.48 -1.61
CA SER A 232 -21.11 3.30 -0.19
C SER A 232 -20.96 4.61 0.59
N VAL A 233 -21.76 4.73 1.64
CA VAL A 233 -21.66 5.82 2.62
C VAL A 233 -21.49 5.19 4.00
N ILE A 234 -20.48 5.64 4.73
CA ILE A 234 -20.28 5.24 6.13
C ILE A 234 -20.29 6.47 7.03
N TYR A 235 -20.55 6.23 8.32
CA TYR A 235 -20.43 7.23 9.38
C TYR A 235 -19.36 6.77 10.37
N ALA A 236 -18.38 7.64 10.61
CA ALA A 236 -17.28 7.41 11.53
C ALA A 236 -17.27 8.53 12.57
N GLY A 237 -17.96 8.32 13.69
CA GLY A 237 -18.36 9.42 14.56
C GLY A 237 -19.43 10.28 13.88
N ASP A 238 -19.26 11.60 13.91
CA ASP A 238 -20.17 12.54 13.24
C ASP A 238 -19.78 12.79 11.76
N LEU A 239 -18.70 12.17 11.29
CA LEU A 239 -18.18 12.33 9.94
C LEU A 239 -18.87 11.38 8.96
N ARG A 240 -19.42 11.95 7.89
CA ARG A 240 -19.96 11.21 6.76
C ARG A 240 -18.87 11.03 5.71
N ILE A 241 -18.65 9.78 5.31
CA ILE A 241 -17.58 9.40 4.38
C ILE A 241 -18.20 8.69 3.19
N ARG A 242 -17.81 9.11 1.99
CA ARG A 242 -18.15 8.48 0.70
C ARG A 242 -16.89 8.00 0.01
N PHE A 243 -17.08 7.15 -0.98
CA PHE A 243 -16.01 6.61 -1.82
C PHE A 243 -16.31 6.92 -3.29
N PHE A 244 -15.34 6.67 -4.16
CA PHE A 244 -15.50 6.66 -5.61
C PHE A 244 -14.43 5.75 -6.24
N GLY A 245 -14.70 5.21 -7.42
CA GLY A 245 -13.77 4.36 -8.15
C GLY A 245 -12.59 5.16 -8.72
N VAL A 246 -11.41 4.54 -8.74
CA VAL A 246 -10.18 5.16 -9.25
C VAL A 246 -9.42 4.14 -10.10
N THR A 247 -8.91 4.59 -11.24
CA THR A 247 -8.07 3.77 -12.12
C THR A 247 -6.63 3.71 -11.60
N HIS A 248 -6.11 2.50 -11.40
CA HIS A 248 -4.73 2.23 -10.97
C HIS A 248 -4.28 0.82 -11.40
N THR A 249 -3.06 0.38 -11.08
CA THR A 249 -2.59 -0.99 -11.39
C THR A 249 -3.20 -2.08 -10.52
N MET A 250 -3.79 -1.69 -9.39
CA MET A 250 -4.54 -2.55 -8.48
C MET A 250 -6.04 -2.41 -8.80
N PRO A 251 -6.76 -3.49 -9.14
CA PRO A 251 -8.21 -3.46 -9.19
C PRO A 251 -8.77 -3.06 -7.82
N ASP A 252 -10.01 -2.59 -7.80
CA ASP A 252 -10.67 -2.15 -6.56
C ASP A 252 -9.97 -0.98 -5.83
N SER A 253 -9.10 -0.24 -6.52
CA SER A 253 -8.66 1.08 -6.03
C SER A 253 -9.84 2.04 -5.91
N MET A 254 -9.83 2.84 -4.84
CA MET A 254 -10.88 3.82 -4.58
C MET A 254 -10.34 5.09 -3.96
N GLY A 255 -11.01 6.19 -4.28
CA GLY A 255 -10.87 7.46 -3.62
C GLY A 255 -11.83 7.60 -2.44
N ILE A 256 -11.53 8.57 -1.58
CA ILE A 256 -12.19 8.85 -0.32
C ILE A 256 -12.65 10.31 -0.33
N VAL A 257 -13.89 10.54 0.12
CA VAL A 257 -14.49 11.86 0.33
C VAL A 257 -14.98 11.95 1.76
N ILE A 258 -14.39 12.83 2.57
CA ILE A 258 -14.79 13.09 3.95
C ILE A 258 -15.55 14.42 3.97
N GLU A 259 -16.86 14.35 4.22
CA GLU A 259 -17.72 15.54 4.24
C GLU A 259 -17.50 16.34 5.54
N THR A 260 -17.30 17.64 5.40
CA THR A 260 -17.23 18.58 6.53
C THR A 260 -18.22 19.73 6.32
N PRO A 261 -18.60 20.47 7.38
CA PRO A 261 -19.44 21.66 7.24
C PRO A 261 -18.89 22.74 6.29
N TYR A 262 -17.59 22.70 5.97
CA TYR A 262 -16.92 23.73 5.17
C TYR A 262 -16.66 23.32 3.72
N GLY A 263 -16.88 22.04 3.40
CA GLY A 263 -16.61 21.39 2.12
C GLY A 263 -15.91 20.04 2.32
N SER A 264 -15.74 19.29 1.25
CA SER A 264 -15.22 17.92 1.31
C SER A 264 -13.70 17.87 1.29
N ILE A 265 -13.12 16.98 2.08
CA ILE A 265 -11.71 16.57 1.98
C ILE A 265 -11.66 15.37 1.06
N VAL A 266 -10.83 15.42 0.02
CA VAL A 266 -10.79 14.43 -1.05
C VAL A 266 -9.38 13.89 -1.21
N THR A 267 -9.27 12.58 -1.33
CA THR A 267 -8.06 11.94 -1.84
C THR A 267 -8.44 10.79 -2.78
N PRO A 268 -7.90 10.72 -4.01
CA PRO A 268 -8.09 9.55 -4.87
C PRO A 268 -7.21 8.37 -4.43
N GLY A 269 -6.29 8.56 -3.47
CA GLY A 269 -5.15 7.66 -3.29
C GLY A 269 -4.22 7.74 -4.49
N ASP A 270 -3.68 6.59 -4.89
CA ASP A 270 -2.86 6.47 -6.09
C ASP A 270 -3.74 6.24 -7.31
N TYR A 271 -3.47 6.97 -8.38
CA TYR A 271 -4.31 6.96 -9.57
C TYR A 271 -3.57 7.31 -10.84
N LYS A 272 -4.14 6.90 -11.96
CA LYS A 272 -3.97 7.51 -13.28
C LYS A 272 -5.33 7.63 -13.94
N LEU A 273 -5.47 8.43 -15.00
CA LEU A 273 -6.72 8.45 -15.73
C LEU A 273 -6.83 7.26 -16.69
N ASP A 274 -8.04 6.72 -16.78
CA ASP A 274 -8.43 5.92 -17.93
C ASP A 274 -8.72 6.87 -19.10
N GLN A 275 -7.73 7.02 -19.98
CA GLN A 275 -7.80 7.90 -21.14
C GLN A 275 -7.11 7.24 -22.33
N ILE A 276 -7.43 7.67 -23.55
CA ILE A 276 -6.67 7.34 -24.76
C ILE A 276 -6.33 8.64 -25.47
N ASP A 277 -5.02 8.92 -25.63
CA ASP A 277 -4.50 10.10 -26.32
C ASP A 277 -5.09 11.43 -25.80
N GLY A 278 -5.32 11.50 -24.49
CA GLY A 278 -5.85 12.64 -23.75
C GLY A 278 -7.37 12.70 -23.64
N VAL A 279 -8.10 11.76 -24.26
CA VAL A 279 -9.56 11.65 -24.15
C VAL A 279 -9.90 10.68 -23.02
N VAL A 280 -10.42 11.22 -21.92
CA VAL A 280 -10.88 10.45 -20.76
C VAL A 280 -12.10 9.60 -21.14
N SER A 281 -12.18 8.37 -20.63
CA SER A 281 -13.28 7.46 -20.93
C SER A 281 -14.61 7.94 -20.33
N ASP A 282 -15.72 7.54 -20.96
CA ASP A 282 -17.07 7.89 -20.49
C ASP A 282 -17.34 7.33 -19.08
N GLU A 283 -16.81 6.14 -18.78
CA GLU A 283 -16.88 5.52 -17.46
C GLU A 283 -16.16 6.34 -16.39
N GLU A 284 -14.94 6.83 -16.68
CA GLU A 284 -14.15 7.64 -15.76
C GLU A 284 -14.80 9.03 -15.58
N GLU A 285 -15.25 9.69 -16.64
CA GLU A 285 -16.00 10.96 -16.54
C GLU A 285 -17.25 10.82 -15.68
N LYS A 286 -18.00 9.73 -15.83
CA LYS A 286 -19.19 9.44 -15.03
C LYS A 286 -18.86 9.19 -13.56
N GLU A 287 -17.77 8.51 -13.27
CA GLU A 287 -17.32 8.24 -11.90
C GLU A 287 -16.99 9.54 -11.16
N TYR A 288 -16.39 10.51 -11.86
CA TYR A 288 -16.01 11.81 -11.30
C TYR A 288 -17.09 12.90 -11.43
N ALA A 289 -18.21 12.64 -12.11
CA ALA A 289 -19.24 13.64 -12.40
C ALA A 289 -19.85 14.32 -11.15
N PHE A 290 -19.80 13.68 -9.97
CA PHE A 290 -20.28 14.32 -8.75
C PHE A 290 -19.42 15.53 -8.33
N PHE A 291 -18.14 15.57 -8.74
CA PHE A 291 -17.27 16.72 -8.46
C PHE A 291 -17.72 18.00 -9.15
N ASP A 292 -18.52 17.92 -10.21
CA ASP A 292 -19.09 19.09 -10.91
C ASP A 292 -19.97 19.95 -9.99
N LYS A 293 -20.47 19.38 -8.88
CA LYS A 293 -21.29 20.07 -7.86
C LYS A 293 -20.69 20.00 -6.46
N GLU A 294 -19.60 19.28 -6.29
CA GLU A 294 -18.97 19.07 -4.99
C GLU A 294 -18.15 20.29 -4.61
N LYS A 295 -18.32 20.78 -3.38
CA LYS A 295 -17.45 21.83 -2.85
C LYS A 295 -16.22 21.19 -2.22
N VAL A 296 -15.17 20.98 -3.01
CA VAL A 296 -13.91 20.42 -2.52
C VAL A 296 -13.14 21.47 -1.70
N LEU A 297 -13.05 21.23 -0.39
CA LEU A 297 -12.29 22.08 0.53
C LEU A 297 -10.79 21.81 0.43
N LEU A 298 -10.40 20.54 0.42
CA LEU A 298 -9.00 20.11 0.40
C LEU A 298 -8.84 18.91 -0.53
N LEU A 299 -7.86 18.99 -1.43
CA LEU A 299 -7.37 17.85 -2.20
C LEU A 299 -6.02 17.39 -1.65
N LEU A 300 -5.89 16.09 -1.40
CA LEU A 300 -4.66 15.37 -1.08
C LEU A 300 -4.42 14.35 -2.19
N THR A 301 -3.39 14.53 -3.02
CA THR A 301 -3.21 13.65 -4.19
C THR A 301 -1.75 13.30 -4.49
N ASP A 302 -1.60 12.13 -5.12
CA ASP A 302 -0.35 11.51 -5.58
C ASP A 302 0.50 12.45 -6.45
N SER A 303 1.82 12.45 -6.19
CA SER A 303 2.83 13.27 -6.87
C SER A 303 3.93 12.43 -7.54
N THR A 304 3.83 11.10 -7.54
CA THR A 304 4.90 10.16 -7.94
C THR A 304 5.47 10.45 -9.31
N ASN A 305 4.60 10.80 -10.26
CA ASN A 305 4.93 10.96 -11.67
C ASN A 305 4.80 12.41 -12.16
N ILE A 306 4.76 13.38 -11.25
CA ILE A 306 4.57 14.80 -11.59
C ILE A 306 5.69 15.39 -12.47
N GLU A 307 6.86 14.77 -12.49
CA GLU A 307 7.98 15.22 -13.35
C GLU A 307 7.82 14.75 -14.81
N ASN A 308 6.93 13.76 -15.06
CA ASN A 308 6.65 13.26 -16.39
C ASN A 308 5.60 14.14 -17.08
N GLU A 309 5.97 14.71 -18.23
CA GLU A 309 5.05 15.49 -19.06
C GLU A 309 4.00 14.60 -19.77
N GLY A 310 2.95 15.25 -20.28
CA GLY A 310 1.88 14.58 -21.02
C GLY A 310 0.98 13.71 -20.15
N TYR A 311 0.28 12.78 -20.80
CA TYR A 311 -0.55 11.78 -20.15
C TYR A 311 0.21 10.47 -19.92
N SER A 312 -0.17 9.75 -18.87
CA SER A 312 0.30 8.41 -18.60
C SER A 312 -0.15 7.42 -19.68
N LEU A 313 0.66 6.39 -19.94
CA LEU A 313 0.30 5.40 -20.97
C LEU A 313 -0.95 4.59 -20.53
N PRO A 314 -1.97 4.47 -21.39
CA PRO A 314 -3.17 3.70 -21.08
C PRO A 314 -2.87 2.21 -21.00
N GLU A 315 -3.49 1.51 -20.03
CA GLU A 315 -3.26 0.07 -19.84
C GLU A 315 -3.73 -0.75 -21.05
N VAL A 316 -4.77 -0.29 -21.77
CA VAL A 316 -5.25 -0.93 -23.00
C VAL A 316 -4.17 -1.01 -24.09
N ARG A 317 -3.33 0.02 -24.23
CA ARG A 317 -2.20 0.02 -25.18
C ARG A 317 -1.15 -1.04 -24.80
N VAL A 318 -0.95 -1.26 -23.50
CA VAL A 318 -0.06 -2.32 -23.00
C VAL A 318 -0.64 -3.70 -23.27
N HIS A 319 -1.95 -3.87 -23.12
CA HIS A 319 -2.64 -5.12 -23.45
C HIS A 319 -2.49 -5.46 -24.94
N GLU A 320 -2.67 -4.48 -25.82
CA GLU A 320 -2.47 -4.63 -27.27
C GLU A 320 -1.01 -5.02 -27.61
N GLY A 321 -0.04 -4.30 -27.03
CA GLY A 321 1.38 -4.58 -27.28
C GLY A 321 1.80 -5.97 -26.76
N LEU A 322 1.35 -6.36 -25.57
CA LEU A 322 1.59 -7.70 -25.03
C LEU A 322 0.96 -8.78 -25.91
N ASP A 323 -0.27 -8.61 -26.39
CA ASP A 323 -0.92 -9.57 -27.28
C ASP A 323 -0.11 -9.80 -28.56
N LYS A 324 0.33 -8.71 -29.22
CA LYS A 324 1.19 -8.79 -30.41
C LYS A 324 2.51 -9.51 -30.13
N VAL A 325 3.24 -9.12 -29.08
CA VAL A 325 4.54 -9.70 -28.74
C VAL A 325 4.39 -11.19 -28.37
N ILE A 326 3.32 -11.56 -27.66
CA ILE A 326 3.06 -12.95 -27.28
C ILE A 326 2.70 -13.81 -28.50
N ARG A 327 1.93 -13.27 -29.46
CA ARG A 327 1.57 -13.95 -30.72
C ARG A 327 2.78 -14.24 -31.61
N GLN A 328 3.74 -13.32 -31.65
CA GLN A 328 4.96 -13.46 -32.45
C GLN A 328 5.95 -14.47 -31.86
N GLY A 329 5.82 -14.84 -30.58
CA GLY A 329 6.74 -15.76 -29.92
C GLY A 329 6.65 -17.19 -30.47
N THR A 330 7.78 -17.69 -31.01
CA THR A 330 7.91 -19.03 -31.61
C THR A 330 8.33 -20.11 -30.62
N GLY A 331 8.89 -19.74 -29.47
CA GLY A 331 9.32 -20.65 -28.40
C GLY A 331 8.55 -20.45 -27.10
N ARG A 332 9.16 -20.85 -25.97
CA ARG A 332 8.62 -20.52 -24.64
C ARG A 332 8.72 -19.02 -24.42
N ILE A 333 7.69 -18.46 -23.80
CA ILE A 333 7.66 -17.05 -23.43
C ILE A 333 7.74 -16.95 -21.93
N ILE A 334 8.70 -16.19 -21.41
CA ILE A 334 8.83 -15.86 -20.00
C ILE A 334 8.51 -14.38 -19.84
N ILE A 335 7.51 -14.05 -19.04
CA ILE A 335 7.11 -12.67 -18.75
C ILE A 335 7.38 -12.38 -17.28
N SER A 336 8.10 -11.31 -17.01
CA SER A 336 8.32 -10.82 -15.65
C SER A 336 7.71 -9.44 -15.50
N ALA A 337 6.89 -9.27 -14.46
CA ALA A 337 6.17 -8.05 -14.11
C ALA A 337 6.02 -7.97 -12.59
N PHE A 338 5.59 -6.81 -12.07
CA PHE A 338 5.25 -6.69 -10.66
C PHE A 338 4.08 -7.62 -10.32
N ALA A 339 4.20 -8.40 -9.23
CA ALA A 339 3.14 -9.29 -8.77
C ALA A 339 1.85 -8.53 -8.39
N SER A 340 1.95 -7.24 -8.09
CA SER A 340 0.83 -6.34 -7.78
C SER A 340 0.14 -5.74 -9.00
N SER A 341 0.69 -5.85 -10.21
CA SER A 341 0.04 -5.37 -11.45
C SER A 341 -1.06 -6.32 -11.92
N ILE A 342 -2.06 -6.53 -11.06
CA ILE A 342 -3.07 -7.60 -11.21
C ILE A 342 -3.85 -7.47 -12.52
N THR A 343 -4.23 -6.25 -12.92
CA THR A 343 -4.92 -6.00 -14.21
C THR A 343 -4.16 -6.59 -15.39
N ARG A 344 -2.85 -6.33 -15.46
CA ARG A 344 -1.94 -6.82 -16.48
C ARG A 344 -1.74 -8.33 -16.42
N LEU A 345 -1.56 -8.88 -15.22
CA LEU A 345 -1.36 -10.31 -15.01
C LEU A 345 -2.59 -11.12 -15.46
N MET A 346 -3.79 -10.65 -15.14
CA MET A 346 -5.04 -11.27 -15.61
C MET A 346 -5.13 -11.21 -17.14
N LYS A 347 -4.79 -10.08 -17.76
CA LYS A 347 -4.81 -9.96 -19.23
C LYS A 347 -3.81 -10.86 -19.93
N ILE A 348 -2.61 -11.04 -19.37
CA ILE A 348 -1.61 -11.99 -19.89
C ILE A 348 -2.18 -13.41 -19.93
N VAL A 349 -2.90 -13.83 -18.88
CA VAL A 349 -3.56 -15.14 -18.85
C VAL A 349 -4.65 -15.23 -19.93
N GLU A 350 -5.49 -14.21 -20.06
CA GLU A 350 -6.54 -14.16 -21.09
C GLU A 350 -5.95 -14.27 -22.52
N ILE A 351 -4.87 -13.54 -22.80
CA ILE A 351 -4.12 -13.63 -24.07
C ILE A 351 -3.62 -15.06 -24.27
N ALA A 352 -2.98 -15.66 -23.26
CA ALA A 352 -2.46 -17.02 -23.33
C ALA A 352 -3.57 -18.03 -23.66
N GLU A 353 -4.75 -17.89 -23.05
CA GLU A 353 -5.92 -18.72 -23.34
C GLU A 353 -6.41 -18.59 -24.77
N SER A 354 -6.45 -17.37 -25.31
CA SER A 354 -6.86 -17.11 -26.69
C SER A 354 -5.94 -17.80 -27.71
N LEU A 355 -4.69 -18.07 -27.33
CA LEU A 355 -3.67 -18.74 -28.14
C LEU A 355 -3.53 -20.23 -27.84
N GLY A 356 -4.36 -20.76 -26.92
CA GLY A 356 -4.27 -22.11 -26.41
C GLY A 356 -2.93 -22.42 -25.74
N LYS A 357 -2.24 -21.42 -25.20
CA LYS A 357 -1.02 -21.59 -24.40
C LYS A 357 -1.39 -22.00 -22.97
N LYS A 358 -0.49 -22.73 -22.31
CA LYS A 358 -0.52 -23.03 -20.88
C LYS A 358 0.28 -21.98 -20.13
N VAL A 359 -0.22 -21.60 -18.96
CA VAL A 359 0.40 -20.60 -18.10
C VAL A 359 1.03 -21.27 -16.88
N VAL A 360 2.26 -20.92 -16.57
CA VAL A 360 2.92 -21.24 -15.30
C VAL A 360 3.09 -19.97 -14.51
N LEU A 361 2.60 -19.95 -13.27
CA LEU A 361 2.89 -18.90 -12.31
C LEU A 361 4.10 -19.32 -11.48
N ASP A 362 5.18 -18.55 -11.47
CA ASP A 362 6.37 -18.86 -10.68
C ASP A 362 6.84 -17.66 -9.84
N GLY A 363 6.94 -17.88 -8.53
CA GLY A 363 7.10 -16.84 -7.52
C GLY A 363 5.96 -16.83 -6.50
N ARG A 364 6.31 -16.72 -5.22
CA ARG A 364 5.35 -16.81 -4.11
C ARG A 364 4.36 -15.64 -4.12
N SER A 365 4.84 -14.41 -4.27
CA SER A 365 3.98 -13.22 -4.30
C SER A 365 3.02 -13.25 -5.49
N LEU A 366 3.49 -13.67 -6.67
CA LEU A 366 2.65 -13.83 -7.85
C LEU A 366 1.53 -14.85 -7.62
N LYS A 367 1.87 -16.07 -7.15
CA LYS A 367 0.87 -17.11 -6.86
C LYS A 367 -0.16 -16.63 -5.83
N ASN A 368 0.31 -16.09 -4.71
CA ASN A 368 -0.56 -15.59 -3.65
C ASN A 368 -1.54 -14.53 -4.18
N ASN A 369 -1.05 -13.57 -4.96
CA ASN A 369 -1.91 -12.51 -5.50
C ASN A 369 -2.94 -13.07 -6.49
N MET A 370 -2.56 -14.00 -7.38
CA MET A 370 -3.51 -14.62 -8.29
C MET A 370 -4.55 -15.47 -7.54
N GLU A 371 -4.15 -16.23 -6.51
CA GLU A 371 -5.07 -16.99 -5.63
C GLU A 371 -6.06 -16.06 -4.92
N ILE A 372 -5.60 -14.90 -4.43
CA ILE A 372 -6.47 -13.87 -3.85
C ILE A 372 -7.46 -13.35 -4.88
N CYS A 373 -7.03 -13.14 -6.13
CA CYS A 373 -7.92 -12.73 -7.22
C CYS A 373 -8.98 -13.79 -7.55
N GLU A 374 -8.63 -15.07 -7.46
CA GLU A 374 -9.61 -16.18 -7.59
C GLU A 374 -10.62 -16.15 -6.44
N GLN A 375 -10.16 -15.97 -5.20
CA GLN A 375 -11.01 -15.84 -4.02
C GLN A 375 -11.93 -14.61 -4.08
N ALA A 376 -11.43 -13.50 -4.61
CA ALA A 376 -12.20 -12.28 -4.86
C ALA A 376 -13.22 -12.44 -6.00
N GLY A 377 -13.10 -13.51 -6.81
CA GLY A 377 -13.98 -13.79 -7.94
C GLY A 377 -13.70 -12.95 -9.19
N ILE A 378 -12.60 -12.18 -9.21
CA ILE A 378 -12.20 -11.32 -10.35
C ILE A 378 -11.31 -12.05 -11.36
N PHE A 379 -10.67 -13.14 -10.94
CA PHE A 379 -9.83 -13.97 -11.80
C PHE A 379 -10.39 -15.39 -11.87
N LYS A 380 -10.71 -15.86 -13.08
CA LYS A 380 -11.29 -17.20 -13.32
C LYS A 380 -10.66 -17.83 -14.55
N PRO A 381 -9.44 -18.38 -14.44
CA PRO A 381 -8.78 -19.04 -15.56
C PRO A 381 -9.58 -20.29 -15.99
N LYS A 382 -9.60 -20.60 -17.27
CA LYS A 382 -10.19 -21.84 -17.79
C LYS A 382 -9.47 -23.04 -17.20
N LYS A 383 -10.23 -24.12 -17.00
CA LYS A 383 -9.71 -25.36 -16.42
C LYS A 383 -8.52 -25.86 -17.24
N GLY A 384 -7.39 -26.06 -16.57
CA GLY A 384 -6.15 -26.54 -17.19
C GLY A 384 -5.38 -25.49 -17.99
N THR A 385 -5.74 -24.20 -17.93
CA THR A 385 -4.89 -23.11 -18.43
C THR A 385 -3.62 -23.01 -17.58
N ILE A 386 -3.79 -22.92 -16.26
CA ILE A 386 -2.67 -22.89 -15.32
C ILE A 386 -2.15 -24.31 -15.09
N VAL A 387 -0.85 -24.52 -15.26
CA VAL A 387 -0.17 -25.80 -15.07
C VAL A 387 1.04 -25.64 -14.15
N ASN A 388 1.53 -26.76 -13.61
CA ASN A 388 2.73 -26.75 -12.78
C ASN A 388 3.99 -26.61 -13.63
N ILE A 389 5.05 -26.04 -13.04
CA ILE A 389 6.31 -25.82 -13.75
C ILE A 389 7.00 -27.14 -14.13
N GLU A 390 6.73 -28.20 -13.39
CA GLU A 390 7.22 -29.56 -13.64
C GLU A 390 6.55 -30.21 -14.86
N ASP A 391 5.39 -29.70 -15.28
CA ASP A 391 4.61 -30.24 -16.39
C ASP A 391 4.93 -29.56 -17.73
N ILE A 392 5.82 -28.56 -17.77
CA ILE A 392 6.07 -27.76 -18.98
C ILE A 392 6.57 -28.58 -20.17
N ASP A 393 7.40 -29.60 -19.91
CA ASP A 393 7.98 -30.43 -20.97
C ASP A 393 6.96 -31.41 -21.59
N LYS A 394 5.74 -31.49 -21.04
CA LYS A 394 4.61 -32.24 -21.63
C LYS A 394 3.95 -31.50 -22.80
N TYR A 395 4.28 -30.23 -23.00
CA TYR A 395 3.68 -29.37 -24.02
C TYR A 395 4.74 -28.87 -25.02
N PRO A 396 4.34 -28.58 -26.27
CA PRO A 396 5.22 -27.91 -27.23
C PRO A 396 5.74 -26.57 -26.67
N PRO A 397 7.01 -26.18 -26.93
CA PRO A 397 7.59 -24.94 -26.41
C PRO A 397 6.76 -23.68 -26.70
N ASN A 398 6.22 -23.56 -27.91
CA ASN A 398 5.36 -22.45 -28.34
C ASN A 398 3.98 -22.42 -27.67
N LYS A 399 3.64 -23.44 -26.88
CA LYS A 399 2.42 -23.52 -26.07
C LYS A 399 2.67 -23.20 -24.60
N ILE A 400 3.86 -22.79 -24.21
CA ILE A 400 4.20 -22.44 -22.83
C ILE A 400 4.41 -20.93 -22.67
N LEU A 401 3.70 -20.35 -21.70
CA LEU A 401 3.93 -19.00 -21.17
C LEU A 401 4.21 -19.12 -19.66
N ILE A 402 5.29 -18.50 -19.19
CA ILE A 402 5.70 -18.54 -17.79
C ILE A 402 5.71 -17.12 -17.27
N MET A 403 4.93 -16.85 -16.23
CA MET A 403 4.96 -15.60 -15.51
C MET A 403 5.88 -15.76 -14.30
N MET A 404 6.94 -14.96 -14.23
CA MET A 404 7.93 -15.01 -13.16
C MET A 404 7.96 -13.71 -12.36
N THR A 405 8.27 -13.80 -11.07
CA THR A 405 8.72 -12.62 -10.30
C THR A 405 10.19 -12.31 -10.59
N GLY A 406 10.65 -11.11 -10.21
CA GLY A 406 12.06 -10.74 -10.29
C GLY A 406 12.38 -9.75 -11.40
N ALA A 407 11.44 -8.86 -11.73
CA ALA A 407 11.60 -7.90 -12.81
C ALA A 407 12.56 -6.75 -12.44
N GLN A 408 12.85 -6.56 -11.14
CA GLN A 408 13.74 -5.53 -10.61
C GLN A 408 15.16 -6.05 -10.33
N GLY A 409 15.51 -7.25 -10.80
CA GLY A 409 16.84 -7.82 -10.60
C GLY A 409 17.02 -8.49 -9.24
N GLU A 410 15.94 -8.80 -8.52
CA GLU A 410 16.02 -9.48 -7.23
C GLU A 410 16.60 -10.89 -7.38
N GLU A 411 17.80 -11.12 -6.84
CA GLU A 411 18.56 -12.36 -7.01
C GLU A 411 17.75 -13.60 -6.61
N PHE A 412 17.03 -13.51 -5.49
CA PHE A 412 16.25 -14.62 -4.95
C PHE A 412 14.86 -14.78 -5.58
N ALA A 413 14.44 -13.89 -6.50
CA ALA A 413 13.17 -14.04 -7.20
C ALA A 413 13.25 -15.13 -8.30
N ALA A 414 12.10 -15.52 -8.85
CA ALA A 414 12.03 -16.65 -9.78
C ALA A 414 12.94 -16.44 -11.02
N LEU A 415 12.84 -15.26 -11.65
CA LEU A 415 13.65 -14.92 -12.82
C LEU A 415 15.14 -14.76 -12.46
N GLY A 416 15.47 -14.14 -11.33
CA GLY A 416 16.85 -14.01 -10.85
C GLY A 416 17.53 -15.36 -10.66
N ARG A 417 16.86 -16.30 -9.98
CA ARG A 417 17.35 -17.68 -9.83
C ARG A 417 17.48 -18.40 -11.18
N ALA A 418 16.55 -18.17 -12.11
CA ALA A 418 16.61 -18.76 -13.44
C ALA A 418 17.80 -18.21 -14.24
N ALA A 419 18.04 -16.90 -14.20
CA ALA A 419 19.18 -16.23 -14.81
C ALA A 419 20.51 -16.77 -14.23
N ASN A 420 20.57 -17.01 -12.92
CA ASN A 420 21.76 -17.49 -12.21
C ASN A 420 21.90 -19.02 -12.20
N LYS A 421 21.07 -19.77 -12.93
CA LYS A 421 21.08 -21.25 -12.98
C LYS A 421 20.87 -21.95 -11.62
N THR A 422 20.28 -21.25 -10.64
CA THR A 422 19.95 -21.80 -9.32
C THR A 422 18.47 -22.22 -9.19
N HIS A 423 17.68 -22.00 -10.24
CA HIS A 423 16.28 -22.40 -10.26
C HIS A 423 16.11 -23.93 -10.39
N LYS A 424 15.67 -24.58 -9.31
CA LYS A 424 15.66 -26.06 -9.20
C LYS A 424 14.79 -26.78 -10.22
N LYS A 425 13.73 -26.14 -10.74
CA LYS A 425 12.69 -26.78 -11.55
C LYS A 425 12.60 -26.26 -12.98
N PHE A 426 13.43 -25.28 -13.34
CA PHE A 426 13.35 -24.62 -14.63
C PHE A 426 14.73 -24.15 -15.06
N ALA A 427 15.04 -24.32 -16.34
CA ALA A 427 16.24 -23.77 -16.96
C ALA A 427 15.84 -22.96 -18.20
N ILE A 428 16.47 -21.79 -18.32
CA ILE A 428 16.43 -20.98 -19.53
C ILE A 428 17.19 -21.73 -20.62
N LYS A 429 16.63 -21.75 -21.83
CA LYS A 429 17.19 -22.43 -23.00
C LYS A 429 17.37 -21.43 -24.15
N PRO A 430 18.34 -21.64 -25.05
CA PRO A 430 18.41 -20.88 -26.30
C PRO A 430 17.07 -20.95 -27.06
N GLY A 431 16.63 -19.80 -27.59
CA GLY A 431 15.34 -19.68 -28.27
C GLY A 431 14.15 -19.29 -27.37
N ASP A 432 14.34 -19.22 -26.05
CA ASP A 432 13.35 -18.58 -25.18
C ASP A 432 13.23 -17.08 -25.50
N THR A 433 12.02 -16.53 -25.38
CA THR A 433 11.79 -15.08 -25.37
C THR A 433 11.44 -14.64 -23.94
N ILE A 434 12.15 -13.62 -23.45
CA ILE A 434 11.93 -13.04 -22.13
C ILE A 434 11.41 -11.61 -22.29
N ILE A 435 10.30 -11.29 -21.63
CA ILE A 435 9.64 -9.99 -21.66
C ILE A 435 9.70 -9.40 -20.25
N LEU A 436 10.38 -8.26 -20.09
CA LEU A 436 10.40 -7.47 -18.86
C LEU A 436 9.32 -6.38 -18.96
N SER A 437 8.12 -6.71 -18.46
CA SER A 437 6.92 -5.87 -18.45
C SER A 437 6.87 -4.96 -17.21
N SER A 438 7.98 -4.26 -16.97
CA SER A 438 8.14 -3.32 -15.85
C SER A 438 9.12 -2.21 -16.21
N SER A 439 8.90 -1.01 -15.68
CA SER A 439 9.94 0.01 -15.55
C SER A 439 10.98 -0.39 -14.49
N ILE A 440 12.05 0.39 -14.39
CA ILE A 440 13.04 0.24 -13.32
C ILE A 440 12.65 1.17 -12.18
N VAL A 441 12.51 0.63 -10.98
CA VAL A 441 12.36 1.42 -9.77
C VAL A 441 13.71 2.08 -9.46
N PRO A 442 13.75 3.40 -9.17
CA PRO A 442 14.99 4.09 -8.82
C PRO A 442 15.77 3.35 -7.72
N GLY A 443 17.07 3.16 -7.92
CA GLY A 443 17.96 2.39 -7.05
C GLY A 443 18.20 0.94 -7.52
N ASN A 444 17.34 0.39 -8.39
CA ASN A 444 17.47 -0.96 -8.91
C ASN A 444 18.17 -1.03 -10.28
N GLU A 445 18.69 0.07 -10.81
CA GLU A 445 19.28 0.14 -12.16
C GLU A 445 20.40 -0.89 -12.36
N ILE A 446 21.31 -0.99 -11.39
CA ILE A 446 22.44 -1.93 -11.45
C ILE A 446 21.94 -3.38 -11.37
N ALA A 447 21.03 -3.67 -10.44
CA ALA A 447 20.46 -5.01 -10.28
C ALA A 447 19.73 -5.48 -11.55
N VAL A 448 18.92 -4.61 -12.16
CA VAL A 448 18.24 -4.89 -13.43
C VAL A 448 19.25 -5.06 -14.56
N GLN A 449 20.31 -4.25 -14.61
CA GLN A 449 21.33 -4.39 -15.64
C GLN A 449 22.06 -5.74 -15.54
N HIS A 450 22.48 -6.15 -14.33
CA HIS A 450 23.06 -7.48 -14.10
C HIS A 450 22.11 -8.61 -14.49
N LEU A 451 20.81 -8.48 -14.17
CA LEU A 451 19.81 -9.44 -14.59
C LEU A 451 19.76 -9.55 -16.12
N LYS A 452 19.67 -8.43 -16.85
CA LYS A 452 19.63 -8.42 -18.32
C LYS A 452 20.87 -9.07 -18.93
N ASP A 453 22.05 -8.77 -18.40
CA ASP A 453 23.31 -9.35 -18.86
C ASP A 453 23.36 -10.86 -18.61
N ASN A 454 22.94 -11.30 -17.43
CA ASN A 454 22.87 -12.73 -17.12
C ASN A 454 21.85 -13.46 -18.00
N LEU A 455 20.69 -12.88 -18.26
CA LEU A 455 19.67 -13.46 -19.14
C LEU A 455 20.17 -13.59 -20.58
N THR A 456 20.72 -12.51 -21.16
CA THR A 456 21.21 -12.50 -22.55
C THR A 456 22.36 -13.48 -22.78
N ARG A 457 23.17 -13.78 -21.76
CA ARG A 457 24.20 -14.85 -21.81
C ARG A 457 23.65 -16.26 -22.06
N HIS A 458 22.36 -16.50 -21.86
CA HIS A 458 21.71 -17.77 -22.22
C HIS A 458 21.30 -17.86 -23.70
N GLY A 459 21.57 -16.83 -24.52
CA GLY A 459 21.20 -16.81 -25.93
C GLY A 459 19.68 -16.65 -26.16
N VAL A 460 19.03 -15.88 -25.30
CA VAL A 460 17.58 -15.59 -25.37
C VAL A 460 17.29 -14.27 -26.08
N ARG A 461 16.07 -14.15 -26.61
CA ARG A 461 15.55 -12.85 -27.05
C ARG A 461 15.00 -12.10 -25.85
N LEU A 462 15.61 -10.98 -25.50
CA LEU A 462 15.17 -10.12 -24.39
C LEU A 462 14.41 -8.89 -24.91
N ILE A 463 13.18 -8.71 -24.45
CA ILE A 463 12.33 -7.56 -24.74
C ILE A 463 12.11 -6.81 -23.43
N SER A 464 12.39 -5.51 -23.42
CA SER A 464 12.19 -4.64 -22.26
C SER A 464 11.41 -3.41 -22.66
N TYR A 465 10.86 -2.67 -21.69
CA TYR A 465 10.11 -1.44 -21.98
C TYR A 465 10.91 -0.38 -22.76
N ARG A 466 12.25 -0.45 -22.73
CA ARG A 466 13.13 0.45 -23.51
C ARG A 466 13.49 -0.09 -24.90
N THR A 467 13.37 -1.39 -25.13
CA THR A 467 13.81 -2.05 -26.37
C THR A 467 12.66 -2.59 -27.21
N SER A 468 11.44 -2.57 -26.67
CA SER A 468 10.25 -3.00 -27.41
C SER A 468 9.78 -1.89 -28.34
N GLU A 469 9.42 -2.28 -29.56
CA GLU A 469 8.67 -1.43 -30.49
C GLU A 469 7.19 -1.31 -30.09
N GLU A 470 6.72 -2.20 -29.21
CA GLU A 470 5.36 -2.24 -28.70
C GLU A 470 5.33 -1.77 -27.24
N TYR A 471 4.19 -1.27 -26.80
CA TYR A 471 4.01 -0.91 -25.41
C TYR A 471 3.81 -2.17 -24.56
N ILE A 472 4.75 -2.44 -23.63
CA ILE A 472 4.67 -3.62 -22.75
C ILE A 472 4.64 -3.27 -21.27
N HIS A 473 4.61 -1.99 -20.91
CA HIS A 473 4.51 -1.52 -19.53
C HIS A 473 3.87 -0.13 -19.50
N ALA A 474 3.02 0.09 -18.50
CA ALA A 474 2.54 1.39 -18.10
C ALA A 474 2.65 1.55 -16.59
N THR A 475 2.88 2.80 -16.18
CA THR A 475 2.80 3.23 -14.77
C THR A 475 1.37 3.07 -14.23
N GLY A 476 1.25 2.97 -12.91
CA GLY A 476 -0.02 3.13 -12.18
C GLY A 476 -0.35 4.56 -11.79
N HIS A 477 0.62 5.48 -11.88
CA HIS A 477 0.51 6.86 -11.43
C HIS A 477 0.38 7.83 -12.61
N GLY A 478 -0.51 8.81 -12.48
CA GLY A 478 -0.77 9.83 -13.50
C GLY A 478 0.44 10.73 -13.75
N ASN A 479 0.64 11.10 -15.01
CA ASN A 479 1.61 12.12 -15.40
C ASN A 479 0.97 13.52 -15.26
N GLN A 480 1.70 14.59 -15.62
CA GLN A 480 1.22 15.96 -15.42
C GLN A 480 -0.17 16.26 -15.97
N GLU A 481 -0.54 15.75 -17.15
CA GLU A 481 -1.86 16.05 -17.72
C GLU A 481 -2.99 15.27 -17.03
N ASP A 482 -2.74 14.04 -16.57
CA ASP A 482 -3.68 13.31 -15.71
C ASP A 482 -3.96 14.12 -14.42
N ILE A 483 -2.89 14.63 -13.82
CA ILE A 483 -2.93 15.42 -12.58
C ILE A 483 -3.66 16.74 -12.80
N LYS A 484 -3.35 17.45 -13.88
CA LYS A 484 -4.03 18.71 -14.22
C LYS A 484 -5.52 18.50 -14.45
N TRP A 485 -5.92 17.42 -15.09
CA TRP A 485 -7.34 17.09 -15.26
C TRP A 485 -8.02 16.87 -13.91
N LEU A 486 -7.41 16.16 -12.95
CA LEU A 486 -8.00 15.98 -11.62
C LEU A 486 -8.19 17.32 -10.90
N HIS A 487 -7.19 18.20 -10.92
CA HIS A 487 -7.29 19.54 -10.34
C HIS A 487 -8.42 20.36 -10.98
N ARG A 488 -8.56 20.29 -12.31
CA ARG A 488 -9.66 20.93 -13.04
C ARG A 488 -11.01 20.29 -12.77
N LYS A 489 -11.10 18.98 -12.49
CA LYS A 489 -12.37 18.32 -12.18
C LYS A 489 -12.82 18.66 -10.76
N THR A 490 -11.89 18.64 -9.82
CA THR A 490 -12.18 18.80 -8.38
C THR A 490 -12.28 20.25 -7.92
N HIS A 491 -11.65 21.21 -8.61
CA HIS A 491 -11.61 22.63 -8.25
C HIS A 491 -11.38 22.88 -6.75
N PRO A 492 -10.31 22.34 -6.16
CA PRO A 492 -10.15 22.35 -4.70
C PRO A 492 -9.78 23.75 -4.20
N LYS A 493 -10.33 24.12 -3.03
CA LYS A 493 -9.96 25.39 -2.38
C LYS A 493 -8.53 25.38 -1.85
N PHE A 494 -8.13 24.28 -1.21
CA PHE A 494 -6.80 24.06 -0.66
C PHE A 494 -6.18 22.78 -1.24
N PHE A 495 -4.86 22.73 -1.27
CA PHE A 495 -4.13 21.59 -1.81
C PHE A 495 -2.90 21.23 -0.96
N ILE A 496 -2.72 19.93 -0.75
CA ILE A 496 -1.53 19.35 -0.14
C ILE A 496 -1.05 18.22 -1.05
N PRO A 497 0.09 18.35 -1.74
CA PRO A 497 0.68 17.25 -2.49
C PRO A 497 1.17 16.17 -1.53
N ILE A 498 0.92 14.91 -1.88
CA ILE A 498 1.38 13.73 -1.13
C ILE A 498 1.99 12.70 -2.08
N HIS A 499 2.54 11.61 -1.55
CA HIS A 499 3.13 10.50 -2.30
C HIS A 499 4.23 10.95 -3.26
N GLY A 500 5.38 11.30 -2.73
CA GLY A 500 6.53 11.75 -3.52
C GLY A 500 7.64 12.41 -2.71
N TRP A 501 8.83 12.47 -3.30
CA TRP A 501 9.98 13.19 -2.75
C TRP A 501 9.75 14.70 -2.72
N HIS A 502 10.48 15.43 -1.87
CA HIS A 502 10.27 16.86 -1.68
C HIS A 502 10.25 17.66 -3.00
N SER A 503 11.18 17.37 -3.92
CA SER A 503 11.21 18.01 -5.25
C SER A 503 9.93 17.76 -6.06
N MET A 504 9.37 16.55 -5.98
CA MET A 504 8.12 16.18 -6.63
C MET A 504 6.94 16.93 -5.99
N LEU A 505 6.89 17.03 -4.67
CA LEU A 505 5.83 17.78 -3.97
C LEU A 505 5.86 19.27 -4.34
N VAL A 506 7.06 19.86 -4.41
CA VAL A 506 7.25 21.24 -4.90
C VAL A 506 6.82 21.36 -6.35
N LYS A 507 7.18 20.41 -7.22
CA LYS A 507 6.76 20.43 -8.61
C LYS A 507 5.24 20.35 -8.77
N HIS A 508 4.57 19.55 -7.94
CA HIS A 508 3.12 19.44 -7.95
C HIS A 508 2.46 20.75 -7.50
N LYS A 509 3.02 21.42 -6.49
CA LYS A 509 2.62 22.79 -6.14
C LYS A 509 2.73 23.74 -7.33
N GLU A 510 3.83 23.73 -8.07
CA GLU A 510 3.99 24.56 -9.28
C GLU A 510 2.91 24.27 -10.33
N VAL A 511 2.60 23.00 -10.56
CA VAL A 511 1.54 22.58 -11.49
C VAL A 511 0.17 23.11 -11.03
N ALA A 512 -0.17 22.98 -9.75
CA ALA A 512 -1.41 23.54 -9.20
C ALA A 512 -1.48 25.07 -9.34
N MET A 513 -0.37 25.77 -9.12
CA MET A 513 -0.27 27.23 -9.34
C MET A 513 -0.47 27.61 -10.81
N SER A 514 0.06 26.80 -11.74
CA SER A 514 -0.13 27.02 -13.18
C SER A 514 -1.59 26.92 -13.63
N LEU A 515 -2.43 26.24 -12.85
CA LEU A 515 -3.88 26.14 -13.05
C LEU A 515 -4.67 27.26 -12.36
N GLY A 516 -3.99 28.24 -11.74
CA GLY A 516 -4.61 29.41 -11.12
C GLY A 516 -4.81 29.32 -9.61
N MET A 517 -4.31 28.27 -8.95
CA MET A 517 -4.38 28.19 -7.49
C MET A 517 -3.40 29.16 -6.81
N SER A 518 -3.87 29.90 -5.82
CA SER A 518 -3.01 30.80 -5.03
C SER A 518 -1.98 30.00 -4.23
N MET A 519 -0.75 30.53 -4.13
CA MET A 519 0.33 29.94 -3.33
C MET A 519 -0.07 29.78 -1.85
N ASP A 520 -0.86 30.71 -1.31
CA ASP A 520 -1.33 30.68 0.09
C ASP A 520 -2.31 29.52 0.36
N ASN A 521 -2.84 28.89 -0.69
CA ASN A 521 -3.75 27.76 -0.59
C ASN A 521 -3.04 26.41 -0.72
N ILE A 522 -1.70 26.39 -0.83
CA ILE A 522 -0.91 25.18 -1.04
C ILE A 522 0.15 25.05 0.05
N ILE A 523 0.18 23.90 0.73
CA ILE A 523 1.27 23.56 1.67
C ILE A 523 1.96 22.29 1.20
N VAL A 524 3.27 22.37 1.00
CA VAL A 524 4.15 21.20 0.80
C VAL A 524 4.59 20.71 2.18
N PRO A 525 4.21 19.49 2.60
CA PRO A 525 4.49 18.98 3.93
C PRO A 525 5.78 18.16 4.02
N ASP A 526 6.36 18.13 5.22
CA ASP A 526 7.25 17.06 5.67
C ASP A 526 6.46 16.02 6.48
N ASN A 527 7.01 14.81 6.66
CA ASN A 527 6.43 13.82 7.56
C ASN A 527 6.33 14.37 9.00
N GLY A 528 5.15 14.26 9.61
CA GLY A 528 4.84 14.80 10.93
C GLY A 528 4.41 16.28 10.93
N SER A 529 4.33 16.94 9.77
CA SER A 529 3.77 18.29 9.67
C SER A 529 2.34 18.32 10.21
N ILE A 530 2.00 19.35 10.98
CA ILE A 530 0.63 19.57 11.45
C ILE A 530 0.05 20.74 10.66
N ILE A 531 -0.88 20.41 9.77
CA ILE A 531 -1.56 21.38 8.92
C ILE A 531 -2.97 21.56 9.44
N GLU A 532 -3.41 22.81 9.56
CA GLU A 532 -4.75 23.12 10.06
C GLU A 532 -5.51 24.00 9.07
N ILE A 533 -6.73 23.59 8.75
CA ILE A 533 -7.71 24.48 8.14
C ILE A 533 -8.50 25.11 9.28
N VAL A 534 -8.34 26.41 9.42
CA VAL A 534 -8.87 27.24 10.51
C VAL A 534 -9.94 28.20 10.01
N ASP A 535 -10.48 29.01 10.92
CA ASP A 535 -11.46 30.06 10.61
C ASP A 535 -12.66 29.51 9.82
N ASN A 536 -13.17 28.36 10.25
CA ASN A 536 -14.31 27.66 9.64
C ASN A 536 -14.11 27.39 8.13
N GLY A 537 -12.91 26.93 7.76
CA GLY A 537 -12.61 26.58 6.38
C GLY A 537 -12.08 27.73 5.53
N SER A 538 -11.81 28.90 6.10
CA SER A 538 -11.38 30.06 5.31
C SER A 538 -9.88 30.12 5.03
N LYS A 539 -9.05 29.52 5.89
CA LYS A 539 -7.59 29.63 5.83
C LYS A 539 -6.91 28.30 6.16
N MET A 540 -5.81 27.98 5.47
CA MET A 540 -4.95 26.85 5.79
C MET A 540 -3.62 27.35 6.36
N ILE A 541 -3.13 26.74 7.45
CA ILE A 541 -1.89 27.13 8.12
C ILE A 541 -1.02 25.91 8.41
N LEU A 542 0.29 26.10 8.38
CA LEU A 542 1.27 25.14 8.90
C LEU A 542 1.63 25.52 10.35
N ARG A 543 1.47 24.58 11.27
CA ARG A 543 1.86 24.75 12.68
C ARG A 543 3.39 24.71 12.83
N LYS A 544 3.90 25.30 13.92
CA LYS A 544 5.31 25.18 14.30
C LYS A 544 5.61 23.83 14.95
N GLU A 545 4.61 23.29 15.65
CA GLU A 545 4.65 21.98 16.28
C GLU A 545 4.60 20.89 15.20
N LYS A 546 5.34 19.80 15.42
CA LYS A 546 5.31 18.60 14.58
C LYS A 546 4.87 17.39 15.40
N ALA A 547 4.16 16.48 14.76
CA ALA A 547 3.95 15.14 15.27
C ALA A 547 5.25 14.33 15.19
N PRO A 548 5.47 13.31 16.06
CA PRO A 548 6.61 12.42 15.93
C PRO A 548 6.62 11.73 14.56
N SER A 549 7.75 11.81 13.85
CA SER A 549 7.90 11.29 12.49
C SER A 549 9.18 10.49 12.24
N GLY A 550 9.94 10.18 13.30
CA GLY A 550 11.13 9.32 13.19
C GLY A 550 10.78 7.92 12.66
N PRO A 551 11.70 7.27 11.93
CA PRO A 551 11.44 5.98 11.30
C PRO A 551 11.11 4.90 12.34
N MET A 552 10.06 4.11 12.09
CA MET A 552 9.78 2.89 12.86
C MET A 552 10.24 1.69 12.05
N MET A 553 11.28 1.01 12.54
CA MET A 553 11.92 -0.09 11.82
C MET A 553 11.44 -1.44 12.35
N VAL A 554 11.28 -2.39 11.44
CA VAL A 554 10.88 -3.75 11.75
C VAL A 554 12.03 -4.70 11.42
N ASP A 555 12.49 -5.42 12.45
CA ASP A 555 13.49 -6.49 12.36
C ASP A 555 12.86 -7.76 12.96
N GLY A 556 12.43 -8.66 12.08
CA GLY A 556 11.64 -9.83 12.43
C GLY A 556 10.30 -9.46 13.09
N PHE A 557 10.19 -9.71 14.40
CA PHE A 557 8.99 -9.40 15.20
C PHE A 557 9.16 -8.15 16.08
N SER A 558 10.34 -7.52 16.08
CA SER A 558 10.62 -6.36 16.91
C SER A 558 10.35 -5.07 16.13
N ILE A 559 9.67 -4.12 16.77
CA ILE A 559 9.52 -2.75 16.28
C ILE A 559 10.34 -1.84 17.19
N GLY A 560 11.33 -1.15 16.62
CA GLY A 560 12.18 -0.20 17.35
C GLY A 560 11.89 1.24 16.95
N ASP A 561 11.75 2.12 17.94
CA ASP A 561 11.62 3.58 17.73
C ASP A 561 13.00 4.27 17.58
N GLU A 562 14.09 3.64 18.01
CA GLU A 562 15.45 4.18 18.03
C GLU A 562 16.47 3.04 17.85
N GLN A 563 17.02 2.90 16.64
CA GLN A 563 18.11 1.98 16.32
C GLN A 563 19.31 2.68 15.66
N ASP A 564 19.44 4.01 15.77
CA ASP A 564 20.57 4.74 15.18
C ASP A 564 21.93 4.13 15.59
N VAL A 565 22.06 3.62 16.82
CA VAL A 565 23.28 2.93 17.27
C VAL A 565 23.47 1.57 16.59
N VAL A 566 22.41 0.77 16.46
CA VAL A 566 22.48 -0.58 15.84
C VAL A 566 22.73 -0.49 14.34
N ILE A 567 22.11 0.47 13.66
CA ILE A 567 22.36 0.72 12.23
C ILE A 567 23.78 1.23 12.04
N ARG A 568 24.22 2.19 12.85
CA ARG A 568 25.58 2.72 12.77
C ARG A 568 26.63 1.64 12.98
N ASP A 569 26.44 0.74 13.95
CA ASP A 569 27.33 -0.40 14.16
C ASP A 569 27.32 -1.34 12.93
N ARG A 570 26.15 -1.63 12.35
CA ARG A 570 26.01 -2.45 11.14
C ARG A 570 26.59 -1.80 9.88
N GLN A 571 26.64 -0.48 9.78
CA GLN A 571 27.26 0.25 8.67
C GLN A 571 28.80 0.29 8.76
N THR A 572 29.35 0.15 9.98
CA THR A 572 30.80 0.14 10.22
C THR A 572 31.46 -1.25 10.11
N THR A 573 30.66 -2.30 9.90
CA THR A 573 31.13 -3.69 9.75
C THR A 573 31.01 -4.13 8.30
#